data_AF-A0A212JQU0-F1
#
_entry.id   AF-A0A212JQU0-F1
#
_cell.length_a   1.000
_cell.length_b   1.000
_cell.length_c   1.000
_cell.angle_alpha   90.00
_cell.angle_beta   90.00
_cell.angle_gamma   90.00
#
_symmetry.space_group_name_H-M   'P 1'
#
loop_
_entity.id
_entity.type
_entity.pdbx_description
1 polymer ?
#
loop_
_entity_poly.entity_id
_entity_poly.type
_entity_poly.pdbx_seq_one_letter_code
_entity_poly.pdbx_strand_id
1 'polypeptide(L)'
;MKTTILTSVFAVLVSIMNLNAKDVITYSNMENNELGVKKEYVTLDDKTSIPFKKTSYFYDEKGRLLERTIQKWNDKGGWINLAKFEYRYNKSDKASVITITKWNNKQKDWANKSSIYTYIYNDSNEFLSIKQETVDNKIKDELLTQK
;
A
#
# COMPACT_ATOMS: atom_id res chain seq x y z
N MET A 1 -12.38 -25.55 29.42
CA MET A 1 -12.73 -24.48 28.45
C MET A 1 -11.49 -23.63 28.23
N LYS A 2 -11.02 -23.50 26.98
CA LYS A 2 -9.96 -22.54 26.65
C LYS A 2 -10.66 -21.23 26.28
N THR A 3 -10.45 -20.19 27.08
CA THR A 3 -11.04 -18.86 26.85
C THR A 3 -10.25 -18.16 25.76
N THR A 4 -10.80 -18.10 24.55
CA THR A 4 -10.25 -17.25 23.49
C THR A 4 -10.65 -15.81 23.82
N ILE A 5 -9.73 -15.03 24.35
CA ILE A 5 -9.94 -13.59 24.55
C ILE A 5 -9.95 -12.97 23.15
N LEU A 6 -11.14 -12.55 22.71
CA LEU A 6 -11.33 -11.78 21.49
C LEU A 6 -10.82 -10.36 21.78
N THR A 7 -9.54 -10.11 21.56
CA THR A 7 -8.98 -8.76 21.69
C THR A 7 -9.57 -7.90 20.58
N SER A 8 -10.65 -7.19 20.89
CA SER A 8 -11.23 -6.17 20.02
C SER A 8 -10.23 -5.02 19.93
N VAL A 9 -9.54 -4.89 18.80
CA VAL A 9 -8.69 -3.74 18.51
C VAL A 9 -9.63 -2.58 18.16
N PHE A 10 -9.90 -1.71 19.14
CA PHE A 10 -10.59 -0.45 18.91
C PHE A 10 -9.66 0.47 18.10
N ALA A 11 -9.99 0.70 16.82
CA ALA A 11 -9.27 1.65 15.99
C ALA A 11 -9.54 3.09 16.48
N VAL A 12 -8.58 3.71 17.15
CA VAL A 12 -8.68 5.12 17.55
C VAL A 12 -8.25 5.98 16.36
N LEU A 13 -9.23 6.58 15.68
CA LEU A 13 -8.97 7.55 14.62
C LEU A 13 -8.57 8.89 15.22
N VAL A 14 -7.33 9.31 15.01
CA VAL A 14 -6.82 10.64 15.41
C VAL A 14 -6.90 11.57 14.22
N SER A 15 -7.59 12.71 14.36
CA SER A 15 -7.61 13.76 13.35
C SER A 15 -6.28 14.53 13.38
N ILE A 16 -5.68 14.67 12.20
CA ILE A 16 -4.52 15.54 11.98
C ILE A 16 -4.97 16.73 11.12
N MET A 17 -4.91 17.94 11.68
CA MET A 17 -5.13 19.15 10.92
C MET A 17 -3.90 19.39 10.03
N ASN A 18 -4.07 19.30 8.72
CA ASN A 18 -3.00 19.58 7.76
C ASN A 18 -2.88 21.10 7.59
N LEU A 19 -1.92 21.73 8.29
CA LEU A 19 -1.67 23.19 8.25
C LEU A 19 -1.44 23.76 6.84
N ASN A 20 -1.08 22.92 5.86
CA ASN A 20 -0.77 23.31 4.48
C ASN A 20 -1.85 22.92 3.45
N ALA A 21 -2.90 22.20 3.83
CA ALA A 21 -3.93 21.76 2.90
C ALA A 21 -5.24 22.50 3.18
N LYS A 22 -5.55 23.48 2.34
CA LYS A 22 -6.79 24.26 2.43
C LYS A 22 -7.98 23.33 2.14
N ASP A 23 -9.01 23.42 2.97
CA ASP A 23 -10.31 22.76 2.81
C ASP A 23 -10.35 21.21 2.94
N VAL A 24 -9.42 20.60 3.70
CA VAL A 24 -9.43 19.14 3.94
C VAL A 24 -9.15 18.74 5.39
N ILE A 25 -9.79 17.67 5.83
CA ILE A 25 -9.52 17.00 7.11
C ILE A 25 -8.94 15.62 6.82
N THR A 26 -7.94 15.19 7.60
CA THR A 26 -7.42 13.82 7.50
C THR A 26 -7.48 13.12 8.84
N TYR A 27 -8.11 11.96 8.85
CA TYR A 27 -8.06 11.02 9.97
C TYR A 27 -6.96 10.01 9.74
N SER A 28 -6.31 9.61 10.82
CA SER A 28 -5.29 8.58 10.80
C SER A 28 -5.64 7.47 11.78
N ASN A 29 -5.41 6.22 11.38
CA ASN A 29 -5.46 5.05 12.25
C ASN A 29 -4.13 4.33 12.20
N MET A 30 -3.75 3.72 13.32
CA MET A 30 -2.58 2.85 13.40
C MET A 30 -2.96 1.56 14.13
N GLU A 31 -2.59 0.44 13.53
CA GLU A 31 -2.79 -0.90 14.06
C GLU A 31 -1.44 -1.63 14.05
N ASN A 32 -1.08 -2.22 15.19
CA ASN A 32 0.15 -3.00 15.33
C ASN A 32 -0.22 -4.46 15.56
N ASN A 33 0.43 -5.38 14.86
CA ASN A 33 0.30 -6.82 15.07
C ASN A 33 1.66 -7.51 14.89
N GLU A 34 1.70 -8.83 15.10
CA GLU A 34 2.92 -9.65 14.99
C GLU A 34 3.56 -9.64 13.59
N LEU A 35 2.83 -9.20 12.55
CA LEU A 35 3.35 -9.12 11.19
C LEU A 35 3.92 -7.72 10.87
N GLY A 36 3.62 -6.71 11.69
CA GLY A 36 4.10 -5.34 11.51
C GLY A 36 3.08 -4.25 11.86
N VAL A 37 3.25 -3.08 11.25
CA VAL A 37 2.44 -1.88 11.52
C VAL A 37 1.63 -1.48 10.31
N LYS A 38 0.31 -1.39 10.47
CA LYS A 38 -0.59 -0.84 9.47
C LYS A 38 -0.96 0.59 9.83
N LYS A 39 -0.70 1.54 8.94
CA LYS A 39 -1.17 2.93 9.04
C LYS A 39 -2.20 3.21 7.98
N GLU A 40 -3.30 3.86 8.34
CA GLU A 40 -4.34 4.26 7.39
C GLU A 40 -4.62 5.75 7.52
N TYR A 41 -4.79 6.42 6.39
CA TYR A 41 -5.17 7.82 6.31
C TYR A 41 -6.41 7.96 5.45
N VAL A 42 -7.44 8.62 5.97
CA VAL A 42 -8.67 8.96 5.26
C VAL A 42 -8.76 10.46 5.16
N THR A 43 -8.79 10.98 3.95
CA THR A 43 -8.94 12.42 3.67
C THR A 43 -10.35 12.72 3.20
N LEU A 44 -10.95 13.74 3.80
CA LEU A 44 -12.29 14.22 3.55
C LEU A 44 -12.22 15.70 3.17
N ASP A 45 -13.18 16.13 2.38
CA ASP A 45 -13.48 17.55 2.18
C ASP A 45 -14.02 18.11 3.51
N ASP A 46 -13.48 19.24 3.97
CA ASP A 46 -13.78 19.76 5.30
C ASP A 46 -15.19 20.35 5.43
N LYS A 47 -15.73 20.90 4.34
CA LYS A 47 -17.05 21.53 4.28
C LYS A 47 -18.17 20.51 4.22
N THR A 48 -17.99 19.48 3.39
CA THR A 48 -19.02 18.48 3.11
C THR A 48 -18.87 17.22 3.96
N SER A 49 -17.70 17.03 4.59
CA SER A 49 -17.34 15.77 5.27
C SER A 49 -17.45 14.54 4.36
N ILE A 50 -17.35 14.73 3.05
CA ILE A 50 -17.34 13.63 2.09
C ILE A 50 -15.91 13.10 1.98
N PRO A 51 -15.66 11.81 2.26
CA PRO A 51 -14.35 11.21 2.01
C PRO A 51 -14.07 11.15 0.51
N PHE A 52 -12.82 11.36 0.11
CA PHE A 52 -12.42 11.25 -1.30
C PHE A 52 -11.17 10.39 -1.52
N LYS A 53 -10.32 10.22 -0.49
CA LYS A 53 -9.09 9.43 -0.60
C LYS A 53 -8.85 8.63 0.68
N LYS A 54 -8.45 7.38 0.49
CA LYS A 54 -7.87 6.55 1.54
C LYS A 54 -6.51 6.03 1.09
N THR A 55 -5.53 6.06 1.98
CA THR A 55 -4.22 5.46 1.74
C THR A 55 -3.82 4.64 2.94
N SER A 56 -3.57 3.36 2.70
CA SER A 56 -3.12 2.41 3.71
C SER A 56 -1.67 2.04 3.43
N TYR A 57 -0.89 1.91 4.49
CA TYR A 57 0.52 1.56 4.48
C TYR A 57 0.71 0.37 5.41
N PHE A 58 1.51 -0.59 5.01
CA PHE A 58 1.91 -1.71 5.84
C PHE A 58 3.43 -1.74 5.93
N TYR A 59 3.95 -1.73 7.15
CA TYR A 59 5.38 -1.73 7.46
C TYR A 59 5.74 -3.01 8.19
N ASP A 60 6.94 -3.53 7.97
CA ASP A 60 7.47 -4.61 8.80
C ASP A 60 7.94 -4.11 10.18
N GLU A 61 8.40 -5.05 11.01
CA GLU A 61 8.92 -4.77 12.36
C GLU A 61 10.14 -3.83 12.37
N LYS A 62 10.89 -3.75 11.26
CA LYS A 62 12.02 -2.82 11.09
C LYS A 62 11.58 -1.43 10.62
N GLY A 63 10.27 -1.23 10.43
CA GLY A 63 9.70 0.03 9.92
C GLY A 63 9.87 0.21 8.41
N ARG A 64 10.22 -0.83 7.66
CA ARG A 64 10.33 -0.77 6.19
C ARG A 64 8.93 -0.93 5.58
N LEU A 65 8.59 -0.06 4.64
CA LEU A 65 7.29 -0.09 3.95
C LEU A 65 7.21 -1.33 3.06
N LEU A 66 6.30 -2.25 3.32
CA LEU A 66 6.08 -3.45 2.50
C LEU A 66 4.98 -3.25 1.46
N GLU A 67 3.89 -2.59 1.85
CA GLU A 67 2.75 -2.34 0.95
C GLU A 67 2.20 -0.91 1.14
N ARG A 68 1.77 -0.30 0.04
CA ARG A 68 0.89 0.87 0.05
C ARG A 68 -0.29 0.63 -0.88
N THR A 69 -1.51 0.84 -0.38
CA THR A 69 -2.73 0.75 -1.18
C THR A 69 -3.46 2.08 -1.19
N ILE A 70 -3.93 2.49 -2.36
CA ILE A 70 -4.67 3.73 -2.58
C ILE A 70 -6.10 3.39 -3.01
N GLN A 71 -7.06 4.01 -2.36
CA GLN A 71 -8.48 3.87 -2.67
C GLN A 71 -9.12 5.26 -2.82
N LYS A 72 -10.16 5.34 -3.64
CA LYS A 72 -11.04 6.50 -3.72
C LYS A 72 -12.42 6.15 -3.20
N TRP A 73 -13.12 7.14 -2.68
CA TRP A 73 -14.52 6.97 -2.32
C TRP A 73 -15.36 6.89 -3.59
N ASN A 74 -16.41 6.06 -3.52
CA ASN A 74 -17.47 5.97 -4.51
C ASN A 74 -18.68 6.73 -3.96
N ASP A 75 -19.27 7.62 -4.76
CA ASP A 75 -20.42 8.43 -4.37
C ASP A 75 -21.64 7.58 -3.96
N LYS A 76 -21.68 6.30 -4.36
CA LYS A 76 -22.70 5.32 -3.94
C LYS A 76 -22.46 4.71 -2.54
N GLY A 77 -21.43 5.15 -1.83
CA GLY A 77 -21.01 4.62 -0.54
C GLY A 77 -20.06 3.42 -0.68
N GLY A 78 -18.77 3.66 -0.43
CA GLY A 78 -17.76 2.60 -0.36
C GLY A 78 -16.41 2.97 -0.98
N TRP A 79 -15.36 2.24 -0.59
CA TRP A 79 -14.01 2.44 -1.13
C TRP A 79 -13.79 1.58 -2.38
N ILE A 80 -13.24 2.21 -3.43
CA ILE A 80 -12.80 1.52 -4.65
C ILE A 80 -11.27 1.61 -4.73
N ASN A 81 -10.61 0.47 -4.92
CA ASN A 81 -9.18 0.40 -5.15
C ASN A 81 -8.76 1.20 -6.40
N LEU A 82 -7.59 1.82 -6.33
CA LEU A 82 -6.96 2.52 -7.46
C LEU A 82 -5.66 1.84 -7.86
N ALA A 83 -4.78 1.61 -6.88
CA ALA A 83 -3.48 0.98 -7.08
C ALA A 83 -2.96 0.42 -5.77
N LYS A 84 -2.15 -0.64 -5.88
CA LYS A 84 -1.27 -1.13 -4.83
C LYS A 84 0.18 -1.01 -5.26
N PHE A 85 1.04 -0.85 -4.27
CA PHE A 85 2.48 -0.74 -4.38
C PHE A 85 3.09 -1.75 -3.42
N GLU A 86 3.96 -2.62 -3.92
CA GLU A 86 4.64 -3.65 -3.15
C GLU A 86 6.14 -3.39 -3.22
N TYR A 87 6.79 -3.39 -2.07
CA TYR A 87 8.17 -2.96 -1.91
C TYR A 87 9.03 -4.14 -1.47
N ARG A 88 10.22 -4.27 -2.07
CA ARG A 88 11.24 -5.22 -1.64
C ARG A 88 12.55 -4.47 -1.40
N TYR A 89 13.34 -5.02 -0.50
CA TYR A 89 14.58 -4.43 -0.03
C TYR A 89 15.76 -5.35 -0.33
N ASN A 90 16.92 -4.77 -0.61
CA ASN A 90 18.17 -5.52 -0.72
C ASN A 90 18.74 -5.84 0.67
N LYS A 91 19.89 -6.53 0.70
CA LYS A 91 20.57 -6.91 1.96
C LYS A 91 21.06 -5.71 2.79
N SER A 92 21.18 -4.55 2.18
CA SER A 92 21.58 -3.29 2.80
C SER A 92 20.36 -2.44 3.23
N ASP A 93 19.18 -3.05 3.29
CA ASP A 93 17.90 -2.42 3.67
C ASP A 93 17.48 -1.22 2.78
N LYS A 94 18.00 -1.13 1.55
CA LYS A 94 17.54 -0.16 0.54
C LYS A 94 16.45 -0.76 -0.34
N ALA A 95 15.45 0.04 -0.69
CA ALA A 95 14.39 -0.37 -1.61
C ALA A 95 15.01 -0.77 -2.95
N SER A 96 14.86 -2.04 -3.33
CA SER A 96 15.44 -2.60 -4.55
C SER A 96 14.40 -2.81 -5.65
N VAL A 97 13.15 -3.09 -5.26
CA VAL A 97 12.05 -3.31 -6.21
C VAL A 97 10.79 -2.65 -5.71
N ILE A 98 10.09 -1.95 -6.61
CA ILE A 98 8.73 -1.45 -6.40
C ILE A 98 7.84 -2.00 -7.50
N THR A 99 6.86 -2.81 -7.14
CA THR A 99 5.82 -3.32 -8.03
C THR A 99 4.57 -2.48 -7.88
N ILE A 100 4.03 -1.98 -8.99
CA ILE A 100 2.80 -1.18 -9.01
C ILE A 100 1.75 -1.93 -9.82
N THR A 101 0.63 -2.25 -9.18
CA THR A 101 -0.51 -2.90 -9.83
C THR A 101 -1.73 -2.00 -9.72
N LYS A 102 -2.34 -1.65 -10.86
CA LYS A 102 -3.56 -0.85 -10.90
C LYS A 102 -4.78 -1.73 -10.68
N TRP A 103 -5.85 -1.17 -10.13
CA TRP A 103 -7.13 -1.85 -10.03
C TRP A 103 -7.86 -1.86 -11.39
N ASN A 104 -8.43 -3.01 -11.75
CA ASN A 104 -9.27 -3.15 -12.93
C ASN A 104 -10.76 -3.08 -12.53
N ASN A 105 -11.38 -1.92 -12.77
CA ASN A 105 -12.79 -1.69 -12.44
C ASN A 105 -13.78 -2.60 -13.19
N LYS A 106 -13.40 -3.15 -14.35
CA LYS A 106 -14.25 -4.07 -15.13
C LYS A 106 -14.21 -5.49 -14.54
N GLN A 107 -13.01 -5.97 -14.19
CA GLN A 107 -12.81 -7.29 -13.60
C GLN A 107 -13.11 -7.33 -12.09
N LYS A 108 -13.20 -6.16 -11.44
CA LYS A 108 -13.32 -6.04 -9.98
C LYS A 108 -12.18 -6.76 -9.25
N ASP A 109 -10.99 -6.68 -9.83
CA ASP A 109 -9.77 -7.29 -9.33
C ASP A 109 -8.55 -6.44 -9.71
N TRP A 110 -7.38 -6.76 -9.17
CA TRP A 110 -6.11 -6.20 -9.60
C TRP A 110 -5.85 -6.52 -11.08
N ALA A 111 -5.26 -5.57 -11.79
CA ALA A 111 -4.92 -5.78 -13.19
C ALA A 111 -3.91 -6.93 -13.34
N ASN A 112 -4.10 -7.71 -14.40
CA ASN A 112 -3.15 -8.76 -14.82
C ASN A 112 -1.80 -8.21 -15.27
N LYS A 113 -1.55 -6.90 -15.20
CA LYS A 113 -0.26 -6.31 -15.54
C LYS A 113 0.22 -5.42 -14.41
N SER A 114 1.49 -5.54 -14.09
CA SER A 114 2.17 -4.68 -13.12
C SER A 114 3.33 -3.95 -13.78
N SER A 115 3.62 -2.73 -13.33
CA SER A 115 4.89 -2.07 -13.62
C SER A 115 5.86 -2.35 -12.49
N ILE A 116 7.05 -2.87 -12.81
CA ILE A 116 8.12 -3.15 -11.86
C ILE A 116 9.23 -2.12 -12.08
N TYR A 117 9.64 -1.47 -11.00
CA TYR A 117 10.78 -0.56 -10.96
C TYR A 117 11.88 -1.19 -10.12
N THR A 118 12.99 -1.54 -10.76
CA THR A 118 14.16 -2.13 -10.10
C THR A 118 15.23 -1.05 -9.95
N TYR A 119 15.60 -0.76 -8.70
CA TYR A 119 16.64 0.18 -8.34
C TYR A 119 17.98 -0.55 -8.30
N ILE A 120 18.92 -0.09 -9.11
CA ILE A 120 20.23 -0.69 -9.27
C ILE A 120 21.24 0.15 -8.50
N TYR A 121 22.07 -0.54 -7.71
CA TYR A 121 23.10 0.06 -6.86
C TYR A 121 24.46 -0.56 -7.18
N ASN A 122 25.54 0.18 -6.96
CA ASN A 122 26.90 -0.38 -7.00
C ASN A 122 27.23 -1.14 -5.70
N ASP A 123 28.43 -1.72 -5.63
CA ASP A 123 28.90 -2.47 -4.46
C ASP A 123 29.04 -1.60 -3.19
N SER A 124 29.25 -0.30 -3.36
CA SER A 124 29.22 0.70 -2.29
C SER A 124 27.80 1.12 -1.86
N ASN A 125 26.76 0.45 -2.40
CA ASN A 125 25.34 0.77 -2.24
C ASN A 125 24.91 2.15 -2.76
N GLU A 126 25.69 2.79 -3.64
CA GLU A 126 25.30 4.05 -4.26
C GLU A 126 24.32 3.79 -5.40
N PHE A 127 23.33 4.65 -5.54
CA PHE A 127 22.32 4.53 -6.58
C PHE A 127 22.96 4.75 -7.96
N LEU A 128 22.68 3.84 -8.90
CA LEU A 128 23.16 3.94 -10.28
C LEU A 128 22.03 4.29 -11.25
N SER A 129 20.96 3.50 -11.23
CA SER A 129 19.87 3.64 -12.21
C SER A 129 18.58 2.96 -11.76
N ILE A 130 17.51 3.20 -12.51
CA ILE A 130 16.23 2.51 -12.38
C ILE A 130 15.91 1.81 -13.69
N LYS A 131 15.58 0.52 -13.63
CA LYS A 131 14.99 -0.23 -14.74
C LYS A 131 13.48 -0.31 -14.54
N GLN A 132 12.71 0.01 -15.57
CA GLN A 132 11.26 -0.19 -15.58
C GLN A 132 10.88 -1.32 -16.54
N GLU A 133 10.01 -2.22 -16.10
CA GLU A 133 9.44 -3.27 -16.94
C GLU A 133 7.94 -3.46 -16.65
N THR A 134 7.21 -4.01 -17.62
CA THR A 134 5.81 -4.41 -17.43
C THR A 134 5.73 -5.92 -17.49
N VAL A 135 5.15 -6.53 -16.45
CA VAL A 135 5.01 -7.99 -16.33
C VAL A 135 3.53 -8.36 -16.44
N ASP A 136 3.24 -9.44 -17.17
CA ASP A 136 1.93 -10.08 -17.15
C ASP A 136 1.87 -11.04 -15.96
N ASN A 137 0.99 -10.75 -15.00
CA ASN A 137 0.77 -11.52 -13.78
C ASN A 137 -0.07 -12.78 -14.03
N LYS A 138 -0.53 -13.03 -15.26
CA LYS A 138 -1.18 -14.29 -15.58
C LYS A 138 -0.16 -15.41 -15.41
N ILE A 139 -0.47 -16.33 -14.50
CA ILE A 139 0.12 -17.66 -14.52
C ILE A 139 -0.30 -18.25 -15.86
N LYS A 140 0.60 -18.30 -16.83
CA LYS A 140 0.49 -19.33 -17.85
C LYS A 140 0.70 -20.64 -17.10
N ASP A 141 -0.11 -21.66 -17.34
CA ASP A 141 0.09 -23.02 -16.81
C ASP A 141 1.42 -23.67 -17.28
N GLU A 142 2.34 -22.88 -17.84
CA GLU A 142 3.72 -23.24 -18.09
C GLU A 142 4.45 -23.23 -16.75
N LEU A 143 4.63 -24.42 -16.17
CA LEU A 143 5.58 -24.71 -15.11
C LEU A 143 6.91 -23.99 -15.40
N LEU A 144 7.15 -22.88 -14.70
CA LEU A 144 8.45 -22.22 -14.70
C LEU A 144 9.42 -23.12 -13.91
N THR A 145 10.04 -24.06 -14.62
CA THR A 145 11.21 -24.77 -14.10
C THR A 145 12.42 -23.86 -14.32
N GLN A 146 13.09 -23.50 -13.22
CA GLN A 146 14.39 -22.85 -13.26
C GLN A 146 15.42 -23.95 -13.60
N LYS A 147 16.13 -23.79 -14.72
CA LYS A 147 17.31 -24.60 -15.05
C LYS A 147 18.54 -24.08 -14.33
#